data_AF-A0A6J6DB89-F1
#
_entry.id   AF-A0A6J6DB89-F1
#
_cell.length_a   1.000
_cell.length_b   1.000
_cell.length_c   1.000
_cell.angle_alpha   90.00
_cell.angle_beta   90.00
_cell.angle_gamma   90.00
#
_symmetry.space_group_name_H-M   'P 1'
#
loop_
_entity.id
_entity.type
_entity.pdbx_description
1 polymer ?
#
loop_
_entity_poly.entity_id
_entity_poly.type
_entity_poly.pdbx_seq_one_letter_code
_entity_poly.pdbx_strand_id
1 'polypeptide(L)'
;MVTKFKGVMIEWRGPSPFYFVPIPEGPSKKIKAMAAQLSYGWGVIPVLGKIGKTDFSTALIPKDGLYYLPIKNAVRFAEKLEVGSEVSVSISVGS
;
A
#
# COMPACT_ATOMS: atom_id res chain seq x y z
N MET A 1 9.06 -2.73 -10.93
CA MET A 1 10.11 -2.18 -10.02
C MET A 1 9.69 -2.41 -8.58
N VAL A 2 10.59 -2.88 -7.71
CA VAL A 2 10.30 -3.12 -6.28
C VAL A 2 10.76 -1.94 -5.42
N THR A 3 9.86 -1.36 -4.63
CA THR A 3 10.15 -0.30 -3.65
C THR A 3 9.83 -0.79 -2.25
N LYS A 4 10.79 -0.62 -1.33
CA LYS A 4 10.61 -0.97 0.09
C LYS A 4 10.45 0.30 0.91
N PHE A 5 9.49 0.30 1.82
CA PHE A 5 9.27 1.39 2.75
C PHE A 5 8.72 0.86 4.07
N LYS A 6 8.82 1.69 5.10
CA LYS A 6 8.17 1.46 6.39
C LYS A 6 7.02 2.44 6.52
N GLY A 7 5.92 1.98 7.10
CA GLY A 7 4.77 2.83 7.39
C GLY A 7 4.04 2.30 8.61
N VAL A 8 3.30 3.17 9.28
CA VAL A 8 2.48 2.78 10.44
C VAL A 8 1.13 2.31 9.93
N MET A 9 0.70 1.11 10.34
CA MET A 9 -0.63 0.63 9.98
C MET A 9 -1.70 1.47 10.67
N ILE A 10 -2.64 1.99 9.90
CA ILE A 10 -3.80 2.74 10.39
C ILE A 10 -5.07 1.96 10.08
N GLU A 11 -6.07 2.05 10.97
CA GLU A 11 -7.43 1.64 10.62
C GLU A 11 -8.20 2.85 10.09
N TRP A 12 -9.01 2.65 9.07
CA TRP A 12 -10.02 3.61 8.67
C TRP A 12 -11.40 3.05 9.01
N ARG A 13 -12.16 3.79 9.82
CA ARG A 13 -13.57 3.51 10.12
C ARG A 13 -14.47 3.79 8.90
N GLY A 14 -15.02 2.72 8.31
CA GLY A 14 -16.11 2.71 7.33
C GLY A 14 -17.00 1.47 7.57
N PRO A 15 -18.00 1.14 6.71
CA PRO A 15 -18.93 0.03 6.93
C PRO A 15 -18.28 -1.38 7.03
N SER A 16 -16.95 -1.47 6.90
CA SER A 16 -16.10 -2.55 7.41
C SER A 16 -14.74 -1.96 7.82
N PRO A 17 -14.06 -2.44 8.87
CA PRO A 17 -12.74 -1.95 9.24
C PRO A 17 -11.72 -2.27 8.14
N PHE A 18 -11.23 -1.24 7.44
CA PHE A 18 -10.18 -1.36 6.45
C PHE A 18 -8.85 -0.89 7.04
N TYR A 19 -7.80 -1.68 6.83
CA TYR A 19 -6.45 -1.38 7.30
C TYR A 19 -5.63 -0.83 6.15
N PHE A 20 -4.89 0.24 6.41
CA PHE A 20 -4.05 0.90 5.42
C PHE A 20 -2.65 1.16 5.96
N VAL A 21 -1.69 1.21 5.06
CA VAL A 21 -0.35 1.72 5.35
C VAL A 21 -0.10 2.93 4.44
N PRO A 22 0.07 4.14 4.99
CA PRO A 22 0.39 5.31 4.20
C PRO A 22 1.81 5.19 3.66
N ILE A 23 1.99 5.52 2.38
CA ILE A 23 3.29 5.52 1.73
C ILE A 23 3.95 6.89 1.95
N PRO A 24 5.19 6.96 2.46
CA PRO A 24 5.90 8.22 2.63
C PRO A 24 5.99 9.02 1.32
N GLU A 25 6.15 10.34 1.41
CA GLU A 25 6.16 11.23 0.23
C GLU A 25 7.17 10.84 -0.84
N GLY A 26 8.39 10.44 -0.45
CA GLY A 26 9.46 10.06 -1.38
C GLY A 26 9.05 8.91 -2.32
N PRO A 27 8.72 7.72 -1.78
CA PRO A 27 8.16 6.63 -2.56
C PRO A 27 6.87 7.00 -3.29
N SER A 28 5.96 7.76 -2.65
CA SER A 28 4.70 8.20 -3.26
C SER A 28 4.92 9.02 -4.53
N LYS A 29 5.89 9.95 -4.56
CA LYS A 29 6.23 10.73 -5.76
C LYS A 29 6.77 9.87 -6.89
N LYS A 30 7.64 8.89 -6.58
CA LYS A 30 8.14 7.93 -7.58
C LYS A 30 7.00 7.10 -8.18
N ILE A 31 6.13 6.60 -7.32
CA ILE A 31 4.94 5.85 -7.74
C ILE A 31 4.05 6.73 -8.61
N LYS A 32 3.78 7.99 -8.23
CA LYS A 32 2.98 8.94 -9.00
C LYS A 32 3.52 9.18 -10.40
N ALA A 33 4.85 9.36 -10.52
CA ALA A 33 5.50 9.57 -11.81
C ALA A 33 5.31 8.36 -12.75
N MET A 34 5.36 7.14 -12.21
CA MET A 34 5.09 5.91 -12.97
C MET A 34 3.60 5.70 -13.23
N ALA A 35 2.74 6.06 -12.26
CA ALA A 35 1.30 5.98 -12.36
C ALA A 35 0.77 6.83 -13.51
N ALA A 36 1.36 8.01 -13.72
CA ALA A 36 1.02 8.87 -14.86
C ALA A 36 1.29 8.20 -16.21
N GLN A 37 2.19 7.21 -16.27
CA GLN A 37 2.50 6.44 -17.48
C GLN A 37 1.67 5.15 -17.60
N LEU A 38 1.19 4.58 -16.49
CA LEU A 38 0.56 3.25 -16.45
C LEU A 38 -0.96 3.27 -16.16
N SER A 39 -1.46 4.30 -15.49
CA SER A 39 -2.88 4.43 -15.15
C SER A 39 -3.56 5.34 -16.17
N TYR A 40 -4.49 4.78 -16.95
CA TYR A 40 -5.41 5.50 -17.84
C TYR A 40 -6.44 6.33 -17.04
N GLY A 41 -5.97 7.26 -16.20
CA GLY A 41 -6.80 8.29 -15.56
C GLY A 41 -7.67 7.84 -14.38
N TRP A 42 -7.63 6.57 -13.95
CA TRP A 42 -8.45 6.05 -12.84
C TRP A 42 -7.85 6.26 -11.43
N GLY A 43 -6.60 6.73 -11.34
CA GLY A 43 -5.95 7.08 -10.07
C GLY A 43 -5.46 5.90 -9.23
N VAL A 44 -6.09 4.72 -9.34
CA VAL A 44 -5.64 3.48 -8.68
C VAL A 44 -4.54 2.79 -9.47
N ILE A 45 -3.53 2.29 -8.75
CA ILE A 45 -2.34 1.65 -9.36
C ILE A 45 -2.25 0.22 -8.84
N PRO A 46 -2.36 -0.80 -9.70
CA PRO A 46 -2.18 -2.19 -9.29
C PRO A 46 -0.73 -2.42 -8.87
N VAL A 47 -0.56 -3.03 -7.69
CA VAL A 47 0.74 -3.36 -7.13
C VAL A 47 0.72 -4.72 -6.45
N LEU A 48 1.85 -5.41 -6.51
CA LEU A 48 2.09 -6.59 -5.69
C LEU A 48 2.79 -6.14 -4.41
N GLY A 49 2.08 -6.21 -3.28
CA GLY A 49 2.61 -5.96 -1.94
C GLY A 49 3.22 -7.23 -1.34
N LYS A 50 4.23 -7.06 -0.51
CA LYS A 50 4.83 -8.09 0.33
C LYS A 50 5.12 -7.53 1.70
N ILE A 51 4.61 -8.19 2.74
CA ILE A 51 4.93 -7.89 4.14
C ILE A 51 5.51 -9.15 4.75
N GLY A 52 6.72 -9.06 5.30
CA GLY A 52 7.47 -10.20 5.81
C GLY A 52 7.54 -11.34 4.79
N LYS A 53 6.81 -12.43 5.01
CA LYS A 53 6.76 -13.61 4.13
C LYS A 53 5.50 -13.69 3.28
N THR A 54 4.54 -12.79 3.49
CA THR A 54 3.24 -12.82 2.83
C THR A 54 3.20 -11.88 1.62
N ASP A 55 3.03 -12.46 0.43
CA ASP A 55 2.80 -11.73 -0.81
C ASP A 55 1.29 -11.56 -1.07
N PHE A 56 0.87 -10.39 -1.55
CA PHE A 56 -0.52 -10.07 -1.83
C PHE A 56 -0.68 -9.06 -2.97
N SER A 57 -1.66 -9.29 -3.84
CA SER A 57 -2.04 -8.31 -4.87
C SER A 57 -3.07 -7.33 -4.34
N THR A 58 -2.83 -6.03 -4.56
CA THR A 58 -3.70 -4.92 -4.16
C THR A 58 -3.53 -3.72 -5.10
N ALA A 59 -4.25 -2.63 -4.86
CA ALA A 59 -4.08 -1.40 -5.61
C ALA A 59 -3.85 -0.22 -4.65
N LEU A 60 -2.94 0.68 -5.01
CA LEU A 60 -2.68 1.91 -4.28
C LEU A 60 -3.81 2.90 -4.51
N ILE A 61 -4.26 3.52 -3.44
CA ILE A 61 -5.33 4.52 -3.46
C ILE A 61 -4.71 5.91 -3.26
N PRO A 62 -4.84 6.84 -4.22
CA PRO A 62 -4.38 8.21 -4.04
C PRO A 62 -5.32 8.94 -3.08
N LYS A 63 -4.77 9.58 -2.05
CA LYS A 63 -5.52 10.44 -1.14
C LYS A 63 -4.60 11.50 -0.53
N ASP A 64 -5.07 12.75 -0.47
CA ASP A 64 -4.33 13.89 0.10
C ASP A 64 -2.89 14.06 -0.45
N GLY A 65 -2.69 13.75 -1.73
CA GLY A 65 -1.37 13.83 -2.38
C GLY A 65 -0.42 12.66 -2.06
N LEU A 66 -0.84 11.72 -1.22
CA LEU A 66 -0.13 10.50 -0.87
C LEU A 66 -0.83 9.26 -1.45
N TYR A 67 -0.14 8.13 -1.40
CA TYR A 67 -0.75 6.83 -1.68
C TYR A 67 -0.96 6.04 -0.41
N TYR A 68 -2.11 5.39 -0.33
CA TYR A 68 -2.47 4.47 0.74
C TYR A 68 -2.47 3.05 0.19
N LEU A 69 -1.80 2.16 0.90
CA LEU A 69 -1.78 0.73 0.58
C LEU A 69 -2.82 -0.01 1.43
N PRO A 70 -3.87 -0.59 0.82
CA PRO A 70 -4.84 -1.41 1.54
C PRO A 70 -4.20 -2.74 1.96
N ILE A 71 -4.35 -3.09 3.24
CA ILE A 71 -3.89 -4.37 3.80
C ILE A 71 -5.10 -5.27 4.01
N LYS A 72 -5.05 -6.44 3.37
CA LYS A 72 -6.08 -7.48 3.52
C LYS A 72 -5.96 -8.13 4.90
N ASN A 73 -7.09 -8.51 5.48
CA ASN A 73 -7.15 -9.24 6.74
C ASN A 73 -6.27 -10.51 6.72
N ALA A 74 -6.26 -11.25 5.61
CA ALA A 74 -5.40 -12.44 5.47
C ALA A 74 -3.91 -12.13 5.71
N VAL A 75 -3.41 -11.00 5.20
CA VAL A 75 -2.02 -10.55 5.39
C VAL A 75 -1.80 -10.11 6.83
N ARG A 76 -2.76 -9.35 7.38
CA ARG A 76 -2.71 -8.89 8.77
C ARG A 76 -2.64 -10.06 9.75
N PHE A 77 -3.48 -11.09 9.56
CA PHE A 77 -3.49 -12.27 10.41
C PHE A 77 -2.25 -13.14 10.23
N ALA A 78 -1.78 -13.32 8.99
CA ALA A 78 -0.58 -14.11 8.71
C ALA A 78 0.70 -13.52 9.35
N GLU A 79 0.87 -12.20 9.27
CA GLU A 79 2.05 -11.50 9.80
C GLU A 79 1.81 -10.91 11.21
N LYS A 80 0.65 -11.19 11.84
CA LYS A 80 0.25 -10.67 13.16
C LYS A 80 0.39 -9.15 13.28
N LEU A 81 -0.11 -8.43 12.29
CA LEU A 81 0.01 -6.97 12.21
C LEU A 81 -1.06 -6.30 13.07
N GLU A 82 -0.66 -5.25 13.78
CA GLU A 82 -1.53 -4.46 14.64
C GLU A 82 -1.60 -3.01 14.17
N VAL A 83 -2.74 -2.36 14.45
CA VAL A 83 -2.91 -0.93 14.18
C VAL A 83 -1.99 -0.14 15.10
N GLY A 84 -1.28 0.84 14.55
CA GLY A 84 -0.28 1.63 15.26
C GLY A 84 1.14 1.04 15.19
N SER A 85 1.30 -0.18 14.70
CA SER A 85 2.63 -0.79 14.56
C SER A 85 3.31 -0.39 13.24
N GLU A 86 4.63 -0.23 13.29
CA GLU A 86 5.45 -0.03 12.10
C GLU A 86 5.54 -1.34 11.30
N VAL A 87 5.15 -1.27 10.03
CA VAL A 87 5.21 -2.39 9.09
C VAL A 87 6.18 -2.09 7.96
N SER A 88 7.08 -3.04 7.71
CA SER A 88 7.96 -3.02 6.55
C SER A 88 7.26 -3.64 5.36
N VAL A 89 7.01 -2.83 4.33
CA VAL A 89 6.30 -3.24 3.13
C VAL A 89 7.20 -3.13 1.92
N SER A 90 7.17 -4.13 1.06
CA SER A 90 7.74 -4.09 -0.28
C SER A 90 6.61 -4.06 -1.29
N ILE A 91 6.62 -3.15 -2.25
CA ILE A 91 5.63 -3.09 -3.32
C ILE A 91 6.31 -3.21 -4.68
N SER A 92 5.68 -3.90 -5.62
CA SER A 92 6.12 -3.97 -7.02
C SER A 92 5.06 -3.36 -7.93
N VAL A 93 5.45 -2.36 -8.71
CA VAL A 93 4.60 -1.69 -9.72
C VAL A 93 4.96 -2.20 -11.11
N GLY A 94 3.95 -2.49 -11.95
CA GLY A 94 4.10 -2.82 -13.37
C GLY A 94 4.59 -4.25 -13.64
N SER A 95 4.02 -5.24 -12.96
CA SER A 95 4.28 -6.66 -13.22
C SER A 95 3.17 -7.29 -14.05
#